data_AF-A0A7H1RI01-F1
#
_entry.id   AF-A0A7H1RI01-F1
#
_cell.length_a   1.000
_cell.length_b   1.000
_cell.length_c   1.000
_cell.angle_alpha   90.00
_cell.angle_beta   90.00
_cell.angle_gamma   90.00
#
_symmetry.space_group_name_H-M   'P 1'
#
loop_
_entity.id
_entity.type
_entity.pdbx_description
1 polymer ?
#
loop_
_entity_poly.entity_id
_entity_poly.type
_entity_poly.pdbx_seq_one_letter_code
_entity_poly.pdbx_strand_id
1 'polypeptide(L)'
;MARGITEIDVHTAADALVAAGERPTVERIRAHLGTGSPNTVTRWLETWWQGLGQRLDGHQARLAVPEAPEAVARAAGQWWGLALEAAKASLEEKLSVERAALQADRDALLKDREALDAEATTLRSENETASTAKRLAEAQSTELARLVSRLEAQIEETTLQRDAAIAREAEIVASRQALEQRFQALQTSADAEREGFLQHIRAVEDRANAEVDRTRQEVKELKIQQIELVKAHTAADKAMQLLLDQAKAESKDAQQELSLQRTRTEAAESRLGQLQEVSDAVEAAIRRARASSGSAAGRKKTFSPSPKKRSKIAGSK
;
A
#
# COMPACT_ATOMS: atom_id res chain seq x y z
N MET A 1 -79.06 77.71 37.23
CA MET A 1 -79.23 78.95 38.02
C MET A 1 -79.16 80.13 37.06
N ALA A 2 -80.21 80.94 36.93
CA ALA A 2 -80.21 82.07 36.01
C ALA A 2 -79.22 83.14 36.51
N ARG A 3 -78.18 83.45 35.73
CA ARG A 3 -77.28 84.57 36.01
C ARG A 3 -78.11 85.87 35.96
N GLY A 4 -78.15 86.61 37.06
CA GLY A 4 -78.74 87.95 37.08
C GLY A 4 -77.88 88.90 36.26
N ILE A 5 -78.52 89.81 35.52
CA ILE A 5 -77.83 90.83 34.73
C ILE A 5 -77.20 91.87 35.65
N THR A 6 -75.92 92.19 35.42
CA THR A 6 -75.21 93.21 36.17
C THR A 6 -75.32 94.58 35.49
N GLU A 7 -75.03 95.64 36.25
CA GLU A 7 -74.96 97.02 35.73
C GLU A 7 -73.96 97.13 34.57
N ILE A 8 -72.80 96.49 34.71
CA ILE A 8 -71.71 96.50 33.72
C ILE A 8 -72.16 95.89 32.40
N ASP A 9 -72.93 94.80 32.44
CA ASP A 9 -73.45 94.14 31.23
C ASP A 9 -74.40 95.07 30.46
N VAL A 10 -75.27 95.79 31.16
CA VAL A 10 -76.21 96.76 30.56
C VAL A 10 -75.48 97.97 30.00
N HIS A 11 -74.50 98.50 30.73
CA HIS A 11 -73.69 99.63 30.28
C HIS A 11 -72.87 99.28 29.04
N THR A 12 -72.25 98.10 29.03
CA THR A 12 -71.45 97.60 27.90
C THR A 12 -72.32 97.37 26.66
N ALA A 13 -73.51 96.81 26.83
CA ALA A 13 -74.46 96.64 25.73
C ALA A 13 -74.98 97.99 25.22
N ALA A 14 -75.26 98.96 26.10
CA ALA A 14 -75.67 100.30 25.70
C ALA A 14 -74.56 101.03 24.94
N ASP A 15 -73.31 100.93 25.40
CA ASP A 15 -72.15 101.50 24.71
C ASP A 15 -71.92 100.86 23.32
N ALA A 16 -72.07 99.54 23.21
CA ALA A 16 -71.98 98.83 21.93
C ALA A 16 -73.07 99.26 20.94
N LEU A 17 -74.31 99.44 21.41
CA LEU A 17 -75.43 99.93 20.58
C LEU A 17 -75.20 101.37 20.10
N VAL A 18 -74.70 102.25 20.98
CA VAL A 18 -74.38 103.63 20.60
C VAL A 18 -73.21 103.70 19.62
N ALA A 19 -72.18 102.87 19.81
CA ALA A 19 -71.07 102.76 18.87
C ALA A 19 -71.53 102.28 17.48
N ALA A 20 -72.59 101.48 17.41
CA ALA A 20 -73.23 101.06 16.17
C ALA A 20 -74.21 102.11 15.58
N GLY A 21 -74.40 103.26 16.23
CA GLY A 21 -75.32 104.32 15.78
C GLY A 21 -76.79 104.08 16.13
N GLU A 22 -77.08 103.11 17.00
CA GLU A 22 -78.42 102.74 17.41
C GLU A 22 -78.83 103.35 18.76
N ARG A 23 -80.14 103.59 18.95
CA ARG A 23 -80.67 104.07 20.24
C ARG A 23 -80.72 102.92 21.25
N PRO A 24 -80.05 103.03 22.42
CA PRO A 24 -80.12 102.01 23.46
C PRO A 24 -81.49 102.03 24.13
N THR A 25 -82.43 101.22 23.63
CA THR A 25 -83.75 101.00 24.24
C THR A 25 -83.77 99.70 25.03
N VAL A 26 -84.70 99.58 25.99
CA VAL A 26 -84.83 98.39 26.86
C VAL A 26 -84.99 97.11 26.04
N GLU A 27 -85.77 97.15 24.95
CA GLU A 27 -85.96 96.02 24.04
C GLU A 27 -84.67 95.61 23.33
N ARG A 28 -83.89 96.58 22.83
CA ARG A 28 -82.64 96.33 22.10
C ARG A 28 -81.52 95.82 23.00
N ILE A 29 -81.41 96.35 24.21
CA ILE A 29 -80.45 95.86 25.20
C ILE A 29 -80.80 94.42 25.61
N ARG A 30 -82.09 94.11 25.78
CA ARG A 30 -82.52 92.73 26.04
C ARG A 30 -82.26 91.81 24.84
N ALA A 31 -82.43 92.30 23.61
CA ALA A 31 -82.06 91.53 22.42
C ALA A 31 -80.54 91.27 22.36
N HIS A 32 -79.73 92.25 22.74
CA HIS A 32 -78.26 92.16 22.73
C HIS A 32 -77.71 91.27 23.88
N LEU A 33 -78.37 91.24 25.03
CA LEU A 33 -77.95 90.44 26.21
C LEU A 33 -78.66 89.08 26.32
N GLY A 34 -79.76 88.89 25.57
CA GLY A 34 -80.54 87.64 25.52
C GLY A 34 -81.28 87.25 26.81
N THR A 35 -81.13 88.00 27.90
CA THR A 35 -81.70 87.68 29.23
C THR A 35 -82.10 88.96 29.97
N GLY A 36 -82.68 88.85 31.18
CA GLY A 36 -82.98 90.00 32.06
C GLY A 36 -84.45 90.46 32.08
N SER A 37 -84.92 90.81 33.28
CA SER A 37 -86.23 91.42 33.48
C SER A 37 -86.24 92.87 32.95
N PRO A 38 -87.32 93.31 32.26
CA PRO A 38 -87.45 94.68 31.78
C PRO A 38 -87.15 95.73 32.85
N ASN A 39 -87.63 95.51 34.08
CA ASN A 39 -87.45 96.47 35.18
C ASN A 39 -85.98 96.62 35.60
N THR A 40 -85.19 95.54 35.54
CA THR A 40 -83.76 95.59 35.87
C THR A 40 -82.97 96.33 34.80
N VAL A 41 -83.30 96.11 33.52
CA VAL A 41 -82.66 96.80 32.38
C VAL A 41 -83.00 98.29 32.39
N THR A 42 -84.26 98.67 32.64
CA THR A 42 -84.65 100.08 32.75
C THR A 42 -83.84 100.81 33.83
N ARG A 43 -83.73 100.22 35.03
CA ARG A 43 -82.97 100.82 36.14
C ARG A 43 -81.50 101.06 35.79
N TRP A 44 -80.83 100.06 35.21
CA TRP A 44 -79.42 100.17 34.86
C TRP A 44 -79.17 101.03 33.63
N LEU A 45 -80.09 101.05 32.67
CA LEU A 45 -80.05 101.94 31.52
C LEU A 45 -80.19 103.42 31.92
N GLU A 46 -81.03 103.71 32.92
CA GLU A 46 -81.15 105.06 33.45
C GLU A 46 -79.88 105.50 34.18
N THR A 47 -79.24 104.59 34.91
CA THR A 47 -77.92 104.83 35.53
C THR A 47 -76.85 105.08 34.47
N TRP A 48 -76.89 104.36 33.34
CA TRP A 48 -76.01 104.58 32.20
C TRP A 48 -76.21 105.97 31.57
N TRP A 49 -77.48 106.38 31.36
CA TRP A 49 -77.81 107.70 30.81
C TRP A 49 -77.35 108.85 31.72
N GLN A 50 -77.48 108.69 33.04
CA GLN A 50 -76.99 109.67 34.02
C GLN A 50 -75.46 109.83 33.97
N GLY A 51 -74.73 108.72 33.80
CA GLY A 51 -73.27 108.73 33.70
C GLY A 51 -72.72 109.14 32.32
N LEU A 52 -73.55 109.11 31.26
CA LEU A 52 -73.11 109.36 29.90
C LEU A 52 -72.58 110.78 29.70
N GLY A 53 -73.25 111.80 30.26
CA GLY A 53 -72.83 113.20 30.15
C GLY A 53 -71.42 113.42 30.69
N GLN A 54 -71.14 112.95 31.91
CA GLN A 54 -69.81 113.05 32.51
C GLN A 54 -68.74 112.26 31.74
N ARG A 55 -69.09 111.11 31.16
CA ARG A 55 -68.15 110.32 30.36
C ARG A 55 -67.80 111.00 29.05
N LEU A 56 -68.78 111.60 28.37
CA LEU A 56 -68.55 112.38 27.15
C LEU A 56 -67.75 113.64 27.44
N ASP A 57 -68.12 114.39 28.49
CA ASP A 57 -67.39 115.59 28.92
C ASP A 57 -65.95 115.24 29.33
N GLY A 58 -65.74 114.14 30.05
CA GLY A 58 -64.41 113.67 30.44
C GLY A 58 -63.55 113.22 29.25
N HIS A 59 -64.17 112.64 28.22
CA HIS A 59 -63.50 112.29 26.97
C HIS A 59 -63.13 113.56 26.17
N GLN A 60 -64.04 114.54 26.12
CA GLN A 60 -63.81 115.81 25.44
C GLN A 60 -62.74 116.66 26.16
N ALA A 61 -62.73 116.65 27.49
CA ALA A 61 -61.69 117.31 28.30
C ALA A 61 -60.30 116.68 28.12
N ARG A 62 -60.21 115.36 27.89
CA ARG A 62 -58.92 114.70 27.59
C ARG A 62 -58.37 115.03 26.21
N LEU A 63 -59.25 115.37 25.26
CA LEU A 63 -58.87 115.81 23.91
C LEU A 63 -58.66 117.32 23.83
N ALA A 64 -59.10 118.06 24.84
CA ALA A 64 -58.93 119.50 24.91
C ALA A 64 -57.50 119.85 25.36
N VAL A 65 -56.78 120.55 24.49
CA VAL A 65 -55.54 121.24 24.86
C VAL A 65 -55.95 122.52 25.60
N PRO A 66 -55.62 122.69 26.89
CA PRO A 66 -56.00 123.89 27.64
C PRO A 66 -55.43 125.14 26.94
N GLU A 67 -56.28 126.17 26.74
CA GLU A 67 -55.95 127.49 26.17
C GLU A 67 -55.67 127.62 24.65
N ALA A 68 -55.83 126.56 23.84
CA ALA A 68 -55.69 126.68 22.38
C ALA A 68 -57.01 127.11 21.70
N PRO A 69 -57.01 128.06 20.74
CA PRO A 69 -58.18 128.34 19.91
C PRO A 69 -58.67 127.08 19.21
N GLU A 70 -59.99 126.88 19.10
CA GLU A 70 -60.60 125.64 18.60
C GLU A 70 -60.08 125.22 17.22
N ALA A 71 -59.77 126.18 16.35
CA ALA A 71 -59.16 125.96 15.04
C ALA A 71 -57.77 125.30 15.14
N VAL A 72 -56.96 125.69 16.14
CA VAL A 72 -55.61 125.14 16.38
C VAL A 72 -55.69 123.73 16.94
N ALA A 73 -56.58 123.47 17.90
CA ALA A 73 -56.79 122.14 18.46
C ALA A 73 -57.28 121.13 17.40
N ARG A 74 -58.20 121.56 16.52
CA ARG A 74 -58.69 120.73 15.41
C ARG A 74 -57.60 120.43 14.38
N ALA A 75 -56.80 121.42 14.01
CA ALA A 75 -55.67 121.22 13.11
C ALA A 75 -54.61 120.27 13.71
N ALA A 76 -54.29 120.41 14.99
CA ALA A 76 -53.38 119.51 15.70
C ALA A 76 -53.91 118.07 15.76
N GLY A 77 -55.20 117.88 16.02
CA GLY A 77 -55.84 116.55 15.99
C GLY A 77 -55.82 115.91 14.61
N GLN A 78 -56.06 116.68 13.55
CA GLN A 78 -55.95 116.21 12.16
C GLN A 78 -54.51 115.83 11.80
N TRP A 79 -53.53 116.65 12.18
CA TRP A 79 -52.10 116.35 11.95
C TRP A 79 -51.65 115.11 12.72
N TRP A 80 -52.11 114.95 13.96
CA TRP A 80 -51.84 113.75 14.75
C TRP A 80 -52.47 112.49 14.12
N GLY A 81 -53.70 112.59 13.63
CA GLY A 81 -54.36 111.51 12.88
C GLY A 81 -53.57 111.09 11.64
N LEU A 82 -53.16 112.06 10.82
CA LEU A 82 -52.33 111.82 9.64
C LEU A 82 -50.96 111.24 10.00
N ALA A 83 -50.33 111.71 11.08
CA ALA A 83 -49.06 111.16 11.57
C ALA A 83 -49.21 109.71 12.03
N LEU A 84 -50.31 109.36 12.69
CA LEU A 84 -50.59 107.99 13.12
C LEU A 84 -50.88 107.07 11.93
N GLU A 85 -51.62 107.54 10.93
CA GLU A 85 -51.86 106.80 9.67
C GLU A 85 -50.56 106.56 8.91
N ALA A 86 -49.72 107.58 8.75
CA ALA A 86 -48.40 107.45 8.12
C ALA A 86 -47.48 106.49 8.91
N ALA A 87 -47.48 106.58 10.24
CA ALA A 87 -46.72 105.66 11.09
C ALA A 87 -47.20 104.21 10.93
N LYS A 88 -48.53 103.97 10.92
CA LYS A 88 -49.13 102.64 10.68
C LYS A 88 -48.74 102.09 9.31
N ALA A 89 -48.88 102.89 8.25
CA ALA A 89 -48.50 102.50 6.90
C ALA A 89 -47.02 102.11 6.82
N SER A 90 -46.13 102.91 7.43
CA SER A 90 -44.68 102.62 7.46
C SER A 90 -44.35 101.34 8.24
N LEU A 91 -45.11 101.03 9.30
CA LEU A 91 -44.93 99.81 10.09
C LEU A 91 -45.45 98.59 9.33
N GLU A 92 -46.60 98.70 8.67
CA GLU A 92 -47.16 97.64 7.83
C GLU A 92 -46.23 97.32 6.66
N GLU A 93 -45.64 98.33 6.02
CA GLU A 93 -44.63 98.15 4.98
C GLU A 93 -43.41 97.39 5.52
N LYS A 94 -42.81 97.83 6.64
CA LYS A 94 -41.67 97.14 7.27
C LYS A 94 -42.00 95.70 7.65
N LEU A 95 -43.15 95.47 8.28
CA LEU A 95 -43.61 94.13 8.64
C LEU A 95 -43.86 93.26 7.42
N SER A 96 -44.35 93.82 6.31
CA SER A 96 -44.54 93.07 5.06
C SER A 96 -43.21 92.62 4.48
N VAL A 97 -42.19 93.48 4.51
CA VAL A 97 -40.82 93.16 4.05
C VAL A 97 -40.19 92.09 4.95
N GLU A 98 -40.29 92.24 6.28
CA GLU A 98 -39.77 91.25 7.23
C GLU A 98 -40.46 89.89 7.09
N ARG A 99 -41.79 89.87 6.89
CA ARG A 99 -42.54 88.63 6.64
C ARG A 99 -42.14 87.97 5.34
N ALA A 100 -41.94 88.75 4.28
CA ALA A 100 -41.48 88.23 2.99
C ALA A 100 -40.06 87.64 3.11
N ALA A 101 -39.15 88.32 3.82
CA ALA A 101 -37.80 87.81 4.09
C ALA A 101 -37.84 86.52 4.91
N LEU A 102 -38.61 86.48 6.00
CA LEU A 102 -38.75 85.27 6.82
C LEU A 102 -39.36 84.10 6.05
N GLN A 103 -40.32 84.37 5.14
CA GLN A 103 -40.89 83.33 4.29
C GLN A 103 -39.85 82.80 3.29
N ALA A 104 -39.06 83.68 2.67
CA ALA A 104 -37.98 83.28 1.78
C ALA A 104 -36.93 82.42 2.50
N ASP A 105 -36.54 82.80 3.72
CA ASP A 105 -35.61 82.02 4.55
C ASP A 105 -36.18 80.65 4.91
N ARG A 106 -37.47 80.57 5.26
CA ARG A 106 -38.14 79.29 5.52
C ARG A 106 -38.18 78.40 4.30
N ASP A 107 -38.50 78.95 3.14
CA ASP A 107 -38.55 78.20 1.89
C ASP A 107 -37.14 77.72 1.47
N ALA A 108 -36.10 78.53 1.73
CA ALA A 108 -34.70 78.12 1.54
C ALA A 108 -34.31 76.97 2.48
N LEU A 109 -34.62 77.07 3.78
CA LEU A 109 -34.33 76.02 4.75
C LEU A 109 -35.07 74.71 4.46
N LEU A 110 -36.31 74.79 3.94
CA LEU A 110 -37.05 73.59 3.52
C LEU A 110 -36.37 72.92 2.32
N LYS A 111 -35.93 73.69 1.33
CA LYS A 111 -35.18 73.15 0.17
C LYS A 111 -33.86 72.51 0.59
N ASP A 112 -33.11 73.16 1.48
CA ASP A 112 -31.86 72.62 1.99
C ASP A 112 -32.09 71.32 2.76
N ARG A 113 -33.17 71.26 3.56
CA ARG A 113 -33.55 70.04 4.28
C ARG A 113 -33.93 68.91 3.33
N GLU A 114 -34.73 69.19 2.29
CA GLU A 114 -35.09 68.20 1.27
C GLU A 114 -33.86 67.68 0.52
N ALA A 115 -32.91 68.56 0.20
CA ALA A 115 -31.65 68.19 -0.44
C ALA A 115 -30.78 67.28 0.46
N LEU A 116 -30.65 67.63 1.75
CA LEU A 116 -29.92 66.82 2.73
C LEU A 116 -30.59 65.48 2.99
N ASP A 117 -31.92 65.43 3.05
CA ASP A 117 -32.67 64.18 3.22
C ASP A 117 -32.49 63.28 1.97
N ALA A 118 -32.50 63.86 0.77
CA ALA A 118 -32.22 63.13 -0.46
C ALA A 118 -30.80 62.55 -0.47
N GLU A 119 -29.77 63.36 -0.16
CA GLU A 119 -28.38 62.90 -0.06
C GLU A 119 -28.20 61.82 1.03
N ALA A 120 -28.87 61.96 2.17
CA ALA A 120 -28.84 60.96 3.22
C ALA A 120 -29.44 59.62 2.76
N THR A 121 -30.50 59.64 1.94
CA THR A 121 -31.07 58.41 1.38
C THR A 121 -30.16 57.76 0.34
N THR A 122 -29.51 58.55 -0.54
CA THR A 122 -28.57 58.01 -1.53
C THR A 122 -27.37 57.38 -0.84
N LEU A 123 -26.74 58.08 0.11
CA LEU A 123 -25.61 57.56 0.88
C LEU A 123 -25.97 56.30 1.67
N ARG A 124 -27.18 56.21 2.23
CA ARG A 124 -27.65 54.99 2.90
C ARG A 124 -27.73 53.82 1.92
N SER A 125 -28.34 54.02 0.75
CA SER A 125 -28.44 52.97 -0.27
C SER A 125 -27.06 52.54 -0.82
N GLU A 126 -26.14 53.48 -1.01
CA GLU A 126 -24.77 53.19 -1.42
C GLU A 126 -24.02 52.41 -0.35
N ASN A 127 -24.19 52.75 0.92
CA ASN A 127 -23.59 52.00 2.03
C ASN A 127 -24.20 50.59 2.15
N GLU A 128 -25.50 50.44 1.98
CA GLU A 128 -26.16 49.13 1.96
C GLU A 128 -25.64 48.25 0.81
N THR A 129 -25.56 48.79 -0.40
CA THR A 129 -25.00 48.07 -1.57
C THR A 129 -23.52 47.74 -1.38
N ALA A 130 -22.70 48.66 -0.87
CA ALA A 130 -21.31 48.39 -0.52
C ALA A 130 -21.17 47.31 0.57
N SER A 131 -22.04 47.34 1.58
CA SER A 131 -22.03 46.35 2.68
C SER A 131 -22.43 44.95 2.22
N THR A 132 -23.36 44.85 1.26
CA THR A 132 -23.77 43.57 0.67
C THR A 132 -22.70 43.03 -0.26
N ALA A 133 -22.09 43.89 -1.09
CA ALA A 133 -20.95 43.53 -1.92
C ALA A 133 -19.75 43.04 -1.09
N LYS A 134 -19.45 43.72 0.03
CA LYS A 134 -18.40 43.30 0.97
C LYS A 134 -18.70 41.93 1.58
N ARG A 135 -19.92 41.71 2.10
CA ARG A 135 -20.32 40.41 2.66
C ARG A 135 -20.24 39.28 1.63
N LEU A 136 -20.62 39.56 0.38
CA LEU A 136 -20.50 38.59 -0.71
C LEU A 136 -19.03 38.27 -1.01
N ALA A 137 -18.17 39.28 -1.09
CA ALA A 137 -16.73 39.09 -1.32
C ALA A 137 -16.06 38.32 -0.17
N GLU A 138 -16.42 38.61 1.09
CA GLU A 138 -15.97 37.87 2.27
C GLU A 138 -16.43 36.41 2.20
N ALA A 139 -17.70 36.16 1.90
CA ALA A 139 -18.23 34.80 1.74
C ALA A 139 -17.49 34.03 0.62
N GLN A 140 -17.27 34.66 -0.54
CA GLN A 140 -16.50 34.07 -1.64
C GLN A 140 -15.05 33.78 -1.24
N SER A 141 -14.40 34.69 -0.52
CA SER A 141 -13.04 34.49 -0.02
C SER A 141 -12.96 33.30 0.95
N THR A 142 -13.95 33.16 1.86
CA THR A 142 -14.00 32.02 2.78
C THR A 142 -14.22 30.68 2.06
N GLU A 143 -15.08 30.63 1.04
CA GLU A 143 -15.29 29.40 0.27
C GLU A 143 -14.07 29.06 -0.59
N LEU A 144 -13.40 30.06 -1.18
CA LEU A 144 -12.13 29.84 -1.88
C LEU A 144 -11.05 29.31 -0.94
N ALA A 145 -10.91 29.86 0.27
CA ALA A 145 -9.98 29.35 1.28
C ALA A 145 -10.31 27.89 1.67
N ARG A 146 -11.60 27.57 1.80
CA ARG A 146 -12.06 26.20 2.08
C ARG A 146 -11.75 25.24 0.93
N LEU A 147 -11.94 25.68 -0.32
CA LEU A 147 -11.60 24.91 -1.51
C LEU A 147 -10.09 24.66 -1.60
N VAL A 148 -9.27 25.68 -1.36
CA VAL A 148 -7.81 25.57 -1.35
C VAL A 148 -7.37 24.56 -0.30
N SER A 149 -7.84 24.68 0.95
CA SER A 149 -7.52 23.72 2.01
C SER A 149 -7.94 22.29 1.67
N ARG A 150 -9.09 22.10 1.02
CA ARG A 150 -9.54 20.78 0.54
C ARG A 150 -8.61 20.23 -0.55
N LEU A 151 -8.19 21.06 -1.50
CA LEU A 151 -7.28 20.66 -2.58
C LEU A 151 -5.89 20.33 -2.03
N GLU A 152 -5.38 21.10 -1.08
CA GLU A 152 -4.12 20.82 -0.38
C GLU A 152 -4.19 19.46 0.33
N ALA A 153 -5.25 19.19 1.09
CA ALA A 153 -5.44 17.89 1.74
C ALA A 153 -5.52 16.72 0.72
N GLN A 154 -6.18 16.93 -0.43
CA GLN A 154 -6.23 15.93 -1.51
C GLN A 154 -4.85 15.71 -2.16
N ILE A 155 -4.07 16.77 -2.36
CA ILE A 155 -2.70 16.66 -2.88
C ILE A 155 -1.82 15.89 -1.89
N GLU A 156 -1.91 16.16 -0.59
CA GLU A 156 -1.18 15.43 0.44
C GLU A 156 -1.57 13.94 0.46
N GLU A 157 -2.88 13.64 0.47
CA GLU A 157 -3.37 12.26 0.45
C GLU A 157 -2.89 11.50 -0.80
N THR A 158 -3.03 12.09 -1.98
CA THR A 158 -2.59 11.45 -3.24
C THR A 158 -1.08 11.29 -3.30
N THR A 159 -0.31 12.23 -2.73
CA THR A 159 1.15 12.13 -2.61
C THR A 159 1.54 10.97 -1.70
N LEU A 160 0.89 10.83 -0.53
CA LEU A 160 1.12 9.71 0.39
C LEU A 160 0.76 8.37 -0.26
N GLN A 161 -0.36 8.30 -1.00
CA GLN A 161 -0.77 7.11 -1.73
C GLN A 161 0.25 6.73 -2.81
N ARG A 162 0.75 7.72 -3.57
CA ARG A 162 1.80 7.52 -4.58
C ARG A 162 3.07 7.00 -3.95
N ASP A 163 3.55 7.60 -2.87
CA ASP A 163 4.79 7.22 -2.22
C ASP A 163 4.69 5.81 -1.61
N ALA A 164 3.54 5.46 -1.04
CA ALA A 164 3.25 4.10 -0.58
C ALA A 164 3.23 3.08 -1.74
N ALA A 165 2.67 3.46 -2.89
CA ALA A 165 2.68 2.59 -4.08
C ALA A 165 4.10 2.38 -4.63
N ILE A 166 4.92 3.43 -4.70
CA ILE A 166 6.33 3.35 -5.11
C ILE A 166 7.11 2.44 -4.15
N ALA A 167 6.90 2.57 -2.84
CA ALA A 167 7.56 1.72 -1.85
C ALA A 167 7.17 0.23 -2.02
N ARG A 168 5.89 -0.06 -2.26
CA ARG A 168 5.42 -1.43 -2.55
C ARG A 168 6.00 -1.98 -3.84
N GLU A 169 6.08 -1.16 -4.89
CA GLU A 169 6.68 -1.57 -6.17
C GLU A 169 8.17 -1.90 -5.98
N ALA A 170 8.91 -1.06 -5.25
CA ALA A 170 10.32 -1.32 -4.93
C ALA A 170 10.51 -2.64 -4.16
N GLU A 171 9.64 -2.95 -3.20
CA GLU A 171 9.65 -4.22 -2.45
C GLU A 171 9.35 -5.42 -3.37
N ILE A 172 8.36 -5.31 -4.26
CA ILE A 172 8.04 -6.34 -5.24
C ILE A 172 9.21 -6.57 -6.20
N VAL A 173 9.85 -5.51 -6.70
CA VAL A 173 11.03 -5.63 -7.57
C VAL A 173 12.19 -6.29 -6.83
N ALA A 174 12.47 -5.91 -5.59
CA ALA A 174 13.52 -6.51 -4.78
C ALA A 174 13.27 -8.01 -4.51
N SER A 175 12.02 -8.36 -4.14
CA SER A 175 11.64 -9.77 -3.93
C SER A 175 11.74 -10.60 -5.22
N ARG A 176 11.33 -10.03 -6.37
CA ARG A 176 11.47 -10.68 -7.68
C ARG A 176 12.94 -10.94 -8.01
N GLN A 177 13.81 -9.95 -7.83
CA GLN A 177 15.26 -10.10 -8.04
C GLN A 177 15.86 -11.16 -7.12
N ALA A 178 15.46 -11.21 -5.85
CA ALA A 178 15.93 -12.22 -4.91
C ALA A 178 15.48 -13.64 -5.31
N LEU A 179 14.23 -13.80 -5.78
CA LEU A 179 13.74 -15.08 -6.30
C LEU A 179 14.47 -15.50 -7.56
N GLU A 180 14.74 -14.57 -8.47
CA GLU A 180 15.44 -14.83 -9.72
C GLU A 180 16.91 -15.24 -9.48
N GLN A 181 17.60 -14.59 -8.53
CA GLN A 181 18.93 -14.99 -8.08
C GLN A 181 18.92 -16.39 -7.44
N ARG A 182 17.94 -16.69 -6.58
CA ARG A 182 17.80 -18.03 -5.97
C ARG A 182 17.54 -19.10 -7.02
N PHE A 183 16.69 -18.80 -8.00
CA PHE A 183 16.39 -19.71 -9.09
C PHE A 183 17.65 -19.99 -9.94
N GLN A 184 18.40 -18.95 -10.31
CA GLN A 184 19.66 -19.11 -11.03
C GLN A 184 20.67 -19.93 -10.23
N ALA A 185 20.82 -19.66 -8.93
CA ALA A 185 21.71 -20.43 -8.05
C ALA A 185 21.29 -21.91 -7.94
N LEU A 186 19.99 -22.19 -7.90
CA LEU A 186 19.49 -23.56 -7.88
C LEU A 186 19.74 -24.26 -9.23
N GLN A 187 19.55 -23.56 -10.35
CA GLN A 187 19.86 -24.09 -11.68
C GLN A 187 21.34 -24.43 -11.81
N THR A 188 22.24 -23.51 -11.46
CA THR A 188 23.69 -23.74 -11.55
C THR A 188 24.14 -24.88 -10.63
N SER A 189 23.57 -24.99 -9.43
CA SER A 189 23.83 -26.12 -8.52
C SER A 189 23.36 -27.45 -9.12
N ALA A 190 22.15 -27.49 -9.69
CA ALA A 190 21.60 -28.70 -10.30
C ALA A 190 22.39 -29.13 -11.53
N ASP A 191 22.85 -28.18 -12.35
CA ASP A 191 23.69 -28.46 -13.52
C ASP A 191 25.08 -28.94 -13.11
N ALA A 192 25.68 -28.35 -12.07
CA ALA A 192 26.94 -28.84 -11.50
C ALA A 192 26.83 -30.26 -10.91
N GLU A 193 25.73 -30.57 -10.21
CA GLU A 193 25.45 -31.92 -9.73
C GLU A 193 25.31 -32.92 -10.88
N ARG A 194 24.56 -32.57 -11.94
CA ARG A 194 24.42 -33.41 -13.14
C ARG A 194 25.75 -33.65 -13.83
N GLU A 195 26.55 -32.61 -14.02
CA GLU A 195 27.90 -32.75 -14.58
C GLU A 195 28.79 -33.64 -13.71
N GLY A 196 28.75 -33.46 -12.39
CA GLY A 196 29.46 -34.31 -11.43
C GLY A 196 29.04 -35.77 -11.52
N PHE A 197 27.74 -36.06 -11.60
CA PHE A 197 27.23 -37.42 -11.81
C PHE A 197 27.68 -38.02 -13.14
N LEU A 198 27.59 -37.26 -14.23
CA LEU A 198 28.04 -37.72 -15.55
C LEU A 198 29.54 -38.01 -15.57
N GLN A 199 30.36 -37.17 -14.94
CA GLN A 199 31.80 -37.40 -14.79
C GLN A 199 32.09 -38.65 -13.96
N HIS A 200 31.35 -38.85 -12.85
CA HIS A 200 31.48 -40.05 -12.02
C HIS A 200 31.13 -41.32 -12.81
N ILE A 201 30.01 -41.32 -13.54
CA ILE A 201 29.59 -42.45 -14.38
C ILE A 201 30.67 -42.77 -15.42
N ARG A 202 31.16 -41.76 -16.16
CA ARG A 202 32.26 -41.96 -17.13
C ARG A 202 33.51 -42.55 -16.49
N ALA A 203 33.92 -42.05 -15.32
CA ALA A 203 35.08 -42.57 -14.61
C ALA A 203 34.90 -44.03 -14.15
N VAL A 204 33.68 -44.42 -13.77
CA VAL A 204 33.35 -45.81 -13.43
C VAL A 204 33.35 -46.69 -14.69
N GLU A 205 32.75 -46.23 -15.78
CA GLU A 205 32.74 -46.92 -17.08
C GLU A 205 34.16 -47.13 -17.61
N ASP A 206 35.01 -46.10 -17.59
CA ASP A 206 36.41 -46.16 -18.00
C ASP A 206 37.21 -47.17 -17.16
N ARG A 207 36.99 -47.17 -15.83
CA ARG A 207 37.64 -48.14 -14.93
C ARG A 207 37.18 -49.57 -15.22
N ALA A 208 35.88 -49.79 -15.39
CA ALA A 208 35.33 -51.10 -15.72
C ALA A 208 35.86 -51.60 -17.07
N ASN A 209 35.94 -50.73 -18.08
CA ASN A 209 36.52 -51.05 -19.39
C ASN A 209 38.01 -51.43 -19.26
N ALA A 210 38.79 -50.68 -18.47
CA ALA A 210 40.19 -51.00 -18.22
C ALA A 210 40.36 -52.35 -17.49
N GLU A 211 39.50 -52.68 -16.53
CA GLU A 211 39.48 -53.99 -15.86
C GLU A 211 39.11 -55.13 -16.82
N VAL A 212 38.12 -54.92 -17.69
CA VAL A 212 37.77 -55.89 -18.74
C VAL A 212 38.94 -56.11 -19.71
N ASP A 213 39.63 -55.04 -20.12
CA ASP A 213 40.77 -55.18 -21.02
C ASP A 213 41.97 -55.85 -20.35
N ARG A 214 42.22 -55.54 -19.07
CA ARG A 214 43.23 -56.22 -18.25
C ARG A 214 42.91 -57.72 -18.11
N THR A 215 41.68 -58.07 -17.74
CA THR A 215 41.28 -59.49 -17.62
C THR A 215 41.34 -60.22 -18.96
N ARG A 216 41.02 -59.55 -20.09
CA ARG A 216 41.22 -60.10 -21.43
C ARG A 216 42.68 -60.37 -21.76
N GLN A 217 43.58 -59.46 -21.38
CA GLN A 217 45.04 -59.63 -21.55
C GLN A 217 45.54 -60.80 -20.69
N GLU A 218 45.16 -60.84 -19.41
CA GLU A 218 45.49 -61.94 -18.49
C GLU A 218 44.97 -63.29 -19.03
N VAL A 219 43.73 -63.36 -19.52
CA VAL A 219 43.18 -64.57 -20.16
C VAL A 219 43.95 -64.97 -21.41
N LYS A 220 44.38 -64.00 -22.23
CA LYS A 220 45.18 -64.26 -23.43
C LYS A 220 46.56 -64.81 -23.06
N GLU A 221 47.22 -64.23 -22.06
CA GLU A 221 48.51 -64.69 -21.53
C GLU A 221 48.40 -66.10 -20.94
N LEU A 222 47.40 -66.35 -20.09
CA LEU A 222 47.13 -67.68 -19.52
C LEU A 222 46.84 -68.71 -20.61
N LYS A 223 46.13 -68.34 -21.69
CA LYS A 223 45.87 -69.23 -22.83
C LYS A 223 47.16 -69.55 -23.59
N ILE A 224 48.05 -68.58 -23.78
CA ILE A 224 49.37 -68.82 -24.39
C ILE A 224 50.18 -69.79 -23.51
N GLN A 225 50.25 -69.53 -22.20
CA GLN A 225 50.92 -70.41 -21.23
C GLN A 225 50.32 -71.82 -21.23
N GLN A 226 48.99 -71.96 -21.30
CA GLN A 226 48.33 -73.26 -21.40
C GLN A 226 48.72 -74.01 -22.68
N ILE A 227 48.76 -73.32 -23.83
CA ILE A 227 49.19 -73.91 -25.10
C ILE A 227 50.65 -74.38 -25.01
N GLU A 228 51.53 -73.57 -24.41
CA GLU A 228 52.94 -73.93 -24.18
C GLU A 228 53.09 -75.11 -23.25
N LEU A 229 52.36 -75.16 -22.14
CA LEU A 229 52.34 -76.30 -21.21
C LEU A 229 51.82 -77.57 -21.89
N VAL A 230 50.76 -77.50 -22.70
CA VAL A 230 50.27 -78.66 -23.47
C VAL A 230 51.31 -79.13 -24.48
N LYS A 231 52.01 -78.21 -25.17
CA LYS A 231 53.12 -78.57 -26.07
C LYS A 231 54.28 -79.22 -25.32
N ALA A 232 54.67 -78.68 -24.17
CA ALA A 232 55.73 -79.23 -23.33
C ALA A 232 55.34 -80.62 -22.80
N HIS A 233 54.10 -80.78 -22.33
CA HIS A 233 53.60 -82.05 -21.83
C HIS A 233 53.51 -83.10 -22.94
N THR A 234 52.98 -82.76 -24.12
CA THR A 234 52.96 -83.68 -25.28
C THR A 234 54.37 -84.04 -25.77
N ALA A 235 55.33 -83.12 -25.71
CA ALA A 235 56.73 -83.41 -26.01
C ALA A 235 57.35 -84.36 -24.96
N ALA A 236 57.07 -84.13 -23.68
CA ALA A 236 57.50 -85.01 -22.59
C ALA A 236 56.87 -86.40 -22.71
N ASP A 237 55.58 -86.50 -23.06
CA ASP A 237 54.89 -87.77 -23.30
C ASP A 237 55.50 -88.52 -24.47
N LYS A 238 55.81 -87.84 -25.58
CA LYS A 238 56.53 -88.43 -26.72
C LYS A 238 57.93 -88.91 -26.33
N ALA A 239 58.67 -88.12 -25.55
CA ALA A 239 59.98 -88.52 -25.05
C ALA A 239 59.88 -89.75 -24.13
N MET A 240 58.89 -89.79 -23.24
CA MET A 240 58.61 -90.93 -22.37
C MET A 240 58.20 -92.16 -23.19
N GLN A 241 57.38 -92.00 -24.23
CA GLN A 241 57.03 -93.08 -25.15
C GLN A 241 58.26 -93.62 -25.88
N LEU A 242 59.13 -92.75 -26.39
CA LEU A 242 60.38 -93.15 -27.03
C LEU A 242 61.30 -93.92 -26.06
N LEU A 243 61.47 -93.45 -24.83
CA LEU A 243 62.23 -94.15 -23.81
C LEU A 243 61.61 -95.51 -23.45
N LEU A 244 60.27 -95.58 -23.39
CA LEU A 244 59.56 -96.81 -23.10
C LEU A 244 59.67 -97.81 -24.26
N ASP A 245 59.64 -97.34 -25.50
CA ASP A 245 59.86 -98.17 -26.69
C ASP A 245 61.31 -98.62 -26.82
N GLN A 246 62.29 -97.76 -26.47
CA GLN A 246 63.70 -98.14 -26.32
C GLN A 246 63.87 -99.20 -25.24
N ALA A 247 63.32 -99.00 -24.05
CA ALA A 247 63.38 -100.00 -22.97
C ALA A 247 62.68 -101.32 -23.36
N LYS A 248 61.59 -101.27 -24.13
CA LYS A 248 60.95 -102.47 -24.69
C LYS A 248 61.84 -103.16 -25.73
N ALA A 249 62.53 -102.41 -26.59
CA ALA A 249 63.46 -102.95 -27.57
C ALA A 249 64.66 -103.61 -26.86
N GLU A 250 65.29 -102.91 -25.90
CA GLU A 250 66.34 -103.46 -25.04
C GLU A 250 65.87 -104.70 -24.28
N SER A 251 64.64 -104.71 -23.77
CA SER A 251 64.06 -105.90 -23.13
C SER A 251 63.83 -107.04 -24.12
N LYS A 252 63.42 -106.77 -25.36
CA LYS A 252 63.29 -107.80 -26.41
C LYS A 252 64.66 -108.34 -26.81
N ASP A 253 65.65 -107.47 -26.98
CA ASP A 253 67.02 -107.84 -27.31
C ASP A 253 67.62 -108.67 -26.18
N ALA A 254 67.43 -108.26 -24.92
CA ALA A 254 67.83 -109.05 -23.76
C ALA A 254 67.08 -110.40 -23.68
N GLN A 255 65.80 -110.46 -24.04
CA GLN A 255 65.05 -111.72 -24.13
C GLN A 255 65.58 -112.63 -25.26
N GLN A 256 65.91 -112.05 -26.41
CA GLN A 256 66.51 -112.77 -27.53
C GLN A 256 67.91 -113.27 -27.15
N GLU A 257 68.73 -112.46 -26.50
CA GLU A 257 70.05 -112.85 -26.01
C GLU A 257 69.93 -113.93 -24.93
N LEU A 258 68.98 -113.83 -24.01
CA LEU A 258 68.67 -114.89 -23.05
C LEU A 258 68.23 -116.18 -23.76
N SER A 259 67.43 -116.09 -24.82
CA SER A 259 67.01 -117.25 -25.63
C SER A 259 68.18 -117.86 -26.42
N LEU A 260 69.11 -117.03 -26.89
CA LEU A 260 70.32 -117.46 -27.58
C LEU A 260 71.29 -118.12 -26.59
N GLN A 261 71.38 -117.60 -25.36
CA GLN A 261 72.11 -118.25 -24.28
C GLN A 261 71.44 -119.56 -23.87
N ARG A 262 70.10 -119.63 -23.82
CA ARG A 262 69.36 -120.88 -23.56
C ARG A 262 69.61 -121.93 -24.65
N THR A 263 69.58 -121.56 -25.92
CA THR A 263 69.90 -122.48 -27.01
C THR A 263 71.38 -122.89 -26.98
N ARG A 264 72.30 -122.01 -26.57
CA ARG A 264 73.71 -122.35 -26.33
C ARG A 264 73.88 -123.32 -25.15
N THR A 265 73.13 -123.14 -24.05
CA THR A 265 73.15 -124.09 -22.93
C THR A 265 72.53 -125.42 -23.31
N GLU A 266 71.43 -125.43 -24.05
CA GLU A 266 70.82 -126.66 -24.58
C GLU A 266 71.77 -127.38 -25.56
N ALA A 267 72.51 -126.64 -26.40
CA ALA A 267 73.54 -127.20 -27.27
C ALA A 267 74.77 -127.71 -26.49
N ALA A 268 75.15 -127.05 -25.39
CA ALA A 268 76.21 -127.52 -24.50
C ALA A 268 75.78 -128.76 -23.71
N GLU A 269 74.53 -128.83 -23.25
CA GLU A 269 73.92 -129.99 -22.61
C GLU A 269 73.79 -131.17 -23.59
N SER A 270 73.44 -130.92 -24.86
CA SER A 270 73.45 -131.91 -25.93
C SER A 270 74.85 -132.48 -26.20
N ARG A 271 75.90 -131.64 -26.20
CA ARG A 271 77.30 -132.10 -26.29
C ARG A 271 77.75 -132.88 -25.06
N LEU A 272 77.24 -132.53 -23.87
CA LEU A 272 77.50 -133.25 -22.63
C LEU A 272 76.81 -134.62 -22.63
N GLY A 273 75.60 -134.72 -23.18
CA GLY A 273 74.91 -135.98 -23.43
C GLY A 273 75.66 -136.87 -24.42
N GLN A 274 76.19 -136.30 -25.50
CA GLN A 274 77.02 -137.04 -26.48
C GLN A 274 78.36 -137.52 -25.89
N LEU A 275 78.97 -136.76 -24.97
CA LEU A 275 80.19 -137.18 -24.26
C LEU A 275 79.91 -138.25 -23.19
N GLN A 276 78.71 -138.26 -22.60
CA GLN A 276 78.26 -139.31 -21.68
C GLN A 276 77.99 -140.63 -22.42
N GLU A 277 77.42 -140.60 -23.63
CA GLU A 277 77.24 -141.81 -24.46
C GLU A 277 78.57 -142.45 -24.90
N VAL A 278 79.62 -141.65 -25.14
CA VAL A 278 80.97 -142.16 -25.46
C VAL A 278 81.68 -142.71 -24.22
N SER A 279 81.42 -142.13 -23.04
CA SER A 279 81.88 -142.63 -21.73
C SER A 279 81.28 -144.00 -21.38
N ASP A 280 79.98 -144.16 -21.55
CA ASP A 280 79.27 -145.42 -21.25
C ASP A 280 79.66 -146.56 -22.21
N ALA A 281 80.02 -146.24 -23.46
CA ALA A 281 80.54 -147.19 -24.44
C ALA A 281 81.96 -147.71 -24.11
N VAL A 282 82.79 -146.89 -23.44
CA VAL A 282 84.16 -147.27 -23.03
C VAL A 282 84.16 -148.07 -21.72
N GLU A 283 83.24 -147.79 -20.78
CA GLU A 283 83.08 -148.59 -19.55
C GLU A 283 82.54 -150.01 -19.83
N ALA A 284 81.75 -150.20 -20.88
CA ALA A 284 81.21 -151.51 -21.29
C ALA A 284 82.28 -152.46 -21.89
N ALA A 285 83.37 -151.92 -22.45
CA ALA A 285 84.49 -152.69 -23.02
C ALA A 285 85.50 -153.17 -21.96
N ILE A 286 85.65 -152.43 -20.86
CA ILE A 286 86.61 -152.74 -19.77
C ILE A 286 86.05 -153.80 -18.80
N ARG A 287 84.72 -153.94 -18.67
CA ARG A 287 84.08 -154.96 -17.80
C ARG A 287 84.13 -156.41 -18.33
N ARG A 288 84.47 -156.65 -19.61
CA ARG A 288 84.48 -158.00 -20.20
C ARG A 288 85.84 -158.72 -20.14
N ALA A 289 86.93 -158.07 -19.69
CA ALA A 289 88.30 -158.60 -19.75
C ALA A 289 88.95 -158.94 -18.39
N ARG A 290 88.26 -158.83 -17.24
CA ARG A 290 88.79 -159.25 -15.92
C ARG A 290 87.72 -159.95 -15.08
N ALA A 291 87.59 -161.25 -15.29
CA ALA A 291 86.82 -162.18 -14.47
C ALA A 291 87.48 -162.44 -13.10
N SER A 292 86.70 -162.98 -12.15
CA SER A 292 87.12 -163.71 -10.93
C SER A 292 87.96 -162.97 -9.86
N SER A 293 87.34 -162.60 -8.72
CA SER A 293 87.82 -162.85 -7.33
C SER A 293 87.02 -162.06 -6.27
N GLY A 294 86.64 -162.74 -5.17
CA GLY A 294 86.27 -162.19 -3.83
C GLY A 294 84.96 -161.40 -3.71
N SER A 295 83.88 -161.89 -3.09
CA SER A 295 83.63 -162.14 -1.65
C SER A 295 83.33 -160.89 -0.79
N ALA A 296 82.24 -161.01 0.00
CA ALA A 296 81.79 -160.22 1.17
C ALA A 296 81.11 -158.86 0.90
N ALA A 297 79.81 -158.64 1.18
CA ALA A 297 79.04 -158.66 2.45
C ALA A 297 79.12 -157.35 3.28
N GLY A 298 77.94 -156.81 3.64
CA GLY A 298 77.73 -155.74 4.65
C GLY A 298 77.44 -154.37 4.04
N ARG A 299 76.24 -153.76 4.06
CA ARG A 299 75.26 -153.46 5.15
C ARG A 299 75.73 -152.36 6.11
N LYS A 300 75.25 -151.12 5.90
CA LYS A 300 74.69 -150.12 6.86
C LYS A 300 74.82 -148.70 6.27
N LYS A 301 73.71 -147.93 6.16
CA LYS A 301 73.21 -146.91 7.13
C LYS A 301 74.30 -145.87 7.42
N THR A 302 74.09 -144.58 7.16
CA THR A 302 73.21 -143.65 7.91
C THR A 302 73.01 -142.34 7.10
N PHE A 303 71.77 -141.85 6.97
CA PHE A 303 71.24 -140.66 7.68
C PHE A 303 71.76 -139.34 7.06
N SER A 304 71.00 -138.63 6.21
CA SER A 304 69.87 -137.73 6.55
C SER A 304 70.25 -136.64 7.57
N PRO A 305 69.66 -135.43 7.59
CA PRO A 305 68.86 -134.72 6.58
C PRO A 305 69.50 -133.33 6.28
N SER A 306 69.26 -132.64 5.14
CA SER A 306 67.98 -132.06 4.73
C SER A 306 67.39 -131.10 5.81
N PRO A 307 66.47 -130.18 5.49
CA PRO A 307 66.39 -129.33 4.30
C PRO A 307 65.59 -128.01 4.54
N LYS A 308 65.15 -127.41 3.42
CA LYS A 308 63.82 -126.79 3.22
C LYS A 308 63.69 -125.34 3.72
N LYS A 309 62.98 -124.44 3.04
CA LYS A 309 62.25 -124.44 1.74
C LYS A 309 61.54 -123.07 1.66
N ARG A 310 61.29 -122.63 0.41
CA ARG A 310 60.04 -122.00 -0.09
C ARG A 310 59.63 -120.66 0.56
N SER A 311 58.84 -119.81 -0.06
CA SER A 311 57.86 -119.92 -1.16
C SER A 311 57.69 -118.51 -1.74
N LYS A 312 57.46 -118.31 -3.05
CA LYS A 312 56.12 -118.22 -3.71
C LYS A 312 55.18 -117.21 -3.01
N ILE A 313 54.34 -116.38 -3.65
CA ILE A 313 53.83 -116.18 -5.02
C ILE A 313 52.80 -115.02 -4.94
N ALA A 314 52.51 -114.36 -6.09
CA ALA A 314 51.30 -113.58 -6.44
C ALA A 314 51.01 -112.30 -5.61
N GLY A 315 50.36 -111.27 -6.13
CA GLY A 315 49.64 -111.04 -7.38
C GLY A 315 48.50 -110.05 -7.11
N SER A 316 48.25 -109.15 -8.08
CA SER A 316 46.99 -108.43 -8.36
C SER A 316 46.21 -107.75 -7.22
N LYS A 317 46.17 -106.41 -7.21
CA LYS A 317 45.05 -105.58 -7.68
C LYS A 317 45.45 -104.11 -7.73
#